data_AF-A0A2M7B887-F1
#
_entry.id   AF-A0A2M7B887-F1
#
_cell.length_a   1.000
_cell.length_b   1.000
_cell.length_c   1.000
_cell.angle_alpha   90.00
_cell.angle_beta   90.00
_cell.angle_gamma   90.00
#
_symmetry.space_group_name_H-M   'P 1'
#
loop_
_entity.id
_entity.type
_entity.pdbx_description
1 polymer ?
#
loop_
_entity_poly.entity_id
_entity_poly.type
_entity_poly.pdbx_seq_one_letter_code
_entity_poly.pdbx_strand_id
1 'polypeptide(L)'
;MDKNGKKIKMVDIIRPEKKTKTLQESGKEPTKKEPAKKELKKELKTEEAIKISAAKPKKPKRLKILIFLFFGFLIYLIFWVLPRAGINITTKKTSLELIERIEATTNIGSTVISTKQIPAEIFSQRKNNVFSFLATGKKNVERKARGEVTIYNTYSSDDQPLIANTRLLTPDGKVFRLEKLIVVPGAKIIEGKIVSSSVKTSVVADKAGQEYNIGPVSHFTIPGFQGSEKYQSFYAKSDTPMTGGFVGEVAVPS
;
A
#
# COMPACT_ATOMS: atom_id res chain seq x y z
N MET A 1 -32.32 -28.11 13.78
CA MET A 1 -33.08 -26.94 13.29
C MET A 1 -32.68 -25.81 14.23
N ASP A 2 -31.95 -24.77 13.83
CA ASP A 2 -32.20 -23.91 12.68
C ASP A 2 -30.94 -23.49 11.92
N LYS A 3 -31.12 -23.40 10.60
CA LYS A 3 -30.18 -22.90 9.61
C LYS A 3 -30.45 -21.41 9.44
N ASN A 4 -29.45 -20.55 9.60
CA ASN A 4 -29.46 -19.26 8.90
C ASN A 4 -28.04 -18.69 8.75
N GLY A 5 -27.35 -19.19 7.72
CA GLY A 5 -26.11 -18.61 7.22
C GLY A 5 -26.41 -17.36 6.39
N LYS A 6 -26.11 -16.18 6.92
CA LYS A 6 -26.18 -14.92 6.18
C LYS A 6 -24.85 -14.69 5.46
N LYS A 7 -24.78 -15.11 4.19
CA LYS A 7 -23.66 -14.80 3.28
C LYS A 7 -23.64 -13.29 3.02
N ILE A 8 -22.56 -12.61 3.42
CA ILE A 8 -22.31 -11.21 3.07
C ILE A 8 -21.58 -11.20 1.72
N LYS A 9 -22.16 -10.51 0.74
CA LYS A 9 -21.61 -10.33 -0.61
C LYS A 9 -20.46 -9.32 -0.54
N MET A 10 -19.28 -9.68 -1.06
CA MET A 10 -18.19 -8.74 -1.32
C MET A 10 -18.65 -7.78 -2.42
N VAL A 11 -18.59 -6.48 -2.11
CA VAL A 11 -18.91 -5.39 -3.03
C VAL A 11 -17.63 -4.98 -3.77
N ASP A 12 -17.79 -4.69 -5.05
CA ASP A 12 -16.77 -4.31 -6.03
C ASP A 12 -15.74 -3.29 -5.51
N ILE A 13 -14.46 -3.60 -5.72
CA ILE A 13 -13.37 -2.63 -5.65
C ILE A 13 -13.29 -1.96 -7.03
N ILE A 14 -14.06 -0.87 -7.21
CA ILE A 14 -13.98 -0.03 -8.40
C ILE A 14 -12.70 0.81 -8.31
N ARG A 15 -11.78 0.59 -9.25
CA ARG A 15 -10.55 1.36 -9.44
C ARG A 15 -10.88 2.63 -10.26
N PRO A 16 -10.57 3.86 -9.78
CA PRO A 16 -10.83 5.05 -10.59
C PRO A 16 -9.82 5.17 -11.73
N GLU A 17 -10.32 5.22 -12.97
CA GLU A 17 -9.55 5.59 -14.16
C GLU A 17 -9.10 7.05 -14.11
N LYS A 18 -7.80 7.28 -14.34
CA LYS A 18 -7.22 8.61 -14.54
C LYS A 18 -7.56 9.10 -15.95
N LYS A 19 -8.34 10.18 -16.03
CA LYS A 19 -8.51 11.01 -17.22
C LYS A 19 -7.18 11.66 -17.62
N THR A 20 -6.67 11.35 -18.81
CA THR A 20 -5.61 12.14 -19.45
C THR A 20 -6.28 13.15 -20.39
N LYS A 21 -6.03 14.44 -20.12
CA LYS A 21 -6.53 15.58 -20.88
C LYS A 21 -5.81 15.70 -22.23
N THR A 22 -6.62 15.90 -23.24
CA THR A 22 -6.29 16.40 -24.58
C THR A 22 -5.73 17.82 -24.50
N LEU A 23 -4.67 18.10 -25.27
CA LEU A 23 -4.24 19.44 -25.65
C LEU A 23 -4.11 19.45 -27.18
N GLN A 24 -5.00 20.21 -27.83
CA GLN A 24 -4.91 20.64 -29.23
C GLN A 24 -4.37 22.08 -29.24
N GLU A 25 -3.52 22.39 -30.20
CA GLU A 25 -3.40 23.63 -31.00
C GLU A 25 -2.15 23.46 -31.89
N SER A 26 -2.00 24.00 -33.10
CA SER A 26 -2.87 24.61 -34.10
C SER A 26 -1.95 24.99 -35.29
N GLY A 27 -2.42 24.79 -36.53
CA GLY A 27 -1.95 25.50 -37.74
C GLY A 27 -0.67 24.98 -38.41
N LYS A 28 -0.53 24.98 -39.73
CA LYS A 28 -1.37 25.45 -40.84
C LYS A 28 -0.87 24.76 -42.13
N GLU A 29 -1.82 24.31 -42.94
CA GLU A 29 -1.64 23.98 -44.36
C GLU A 29 -1.40 25.29 -45.17
N PRO A 30 -0.88 25.23 -46.40
CA PRO A 30 -1.81 25.02 -47.51
C PRO A 30 -1.30 24.15 -48.67
N THR A 31 -2.27 23.41 -49.19
CA THR A 31 -2.37 22.75 -50.49
C THR A 31 -2.31 23.77 -51.65
N LYS A 32 -1.77 23.35 -52.81
CA LYS A 32 -2.26 23.84 -54.11
C LYS A 32 -2.07 22.78 -55.19
N LYS A 33 -3.20 22.30 -55.73
CA LYS A 33 -3.31 21.53 -56.97
C LYS A 33 -3.83 22.44 -58.09
N GLU A 34 -3.53 21.98 -59.32
CA GLU A 34 -4.11 22.36 -60.62
C GLU A 34 -3.70 23.69 -61.26
N PRO A 35 -3.55 23.74 -62.62
CA PRO A 35 -4.59 23.32 -63.56
C PRO A 35 -4.13 22.43 -64.74
N ALA A 36 -5.06 21.61 -65.23
CA ALA A 36 -5.07 21.10 -66.60
C ALA A 36 -6.35 21.54 -67.32
N LYS A 37 -6.17 22.20 -68.47
CA LYS A 37 -6.99 22.21 -69.70
C LYS A 37 -7.22 23.62 -70.26
N LYS A 38 -6.76 23.80 -71.50
CA LYS A 38 -7.57 24.39 -72.56
C LYS A 38 -7.20 23.76 -73.89
N GLU A 39 -8.18 23.07 -74.46
CA GLU A 39 -8.23 22.68 -75.85
C GLU A 39 -8.30 23.94 -76.73
N LEU A 40 -7.58 23.95 -77.84
CA LEU A 40 -7.91 24.78 -78.99
C LEU A 40 -7.84 23.90 -80.24
N LYS A 41 -8.99 23.77 -80.90
CA LYS A 41 -9.22 23.02 -82.14
C LYS A 41 -9.02 23.93 -83.36
N LYS A 42 -8.64 23.29 -84.48
CA LYS A 42 -8.85 23.68 -85.91
C LYS A 42 -8.01 24.90 -86.36
N GLU A 43 -7.44 24.98 -87.55
CA GLU A 43 -7.86 24.56 -88.91
C GLU A 43 -6.62 24.11 -89.72
N LEU A 44 -6.68 23.03 -90.50
CA LEU A 44 -7.07 22.97 -91.92
C LEU A 44 -6.30 23.92 -92.87
N LYS A 45 -5.42 23.31 -93.67
CA LYS A 45 -4.99 23.60 -95.06
C LYS A 45 -4.01 22.45 -95.38
N THR A 46 -4.30 21.42 -96.16
CA THR A 46 -4.79 21.32 -97.55
C THR A 46 -4.01 22.22 -98.51
N GLU A 47 -2.89 21.68 -98.98
CA GLU A 47 -2.34 21.86 -100.34
C GLU A 47 -1.66 20.52 -100.63
N GLU A 48 -2.37 19.59 -101.27
CA GLU A 48 -2.41 19.44 -102.73
C GLU A 48 -1.05 19.06 -103.34
N ALA A 49 -0.98 17.75 -103.57
CA ALA A 49 -0.39 17.09 -104.71
C ALA A 49 0.16 17.99 -105.83
N ILE A 50 1.44 17.79 -106.13
CA ILE A 50 1.88 17.75 -107.53
C ILE A 50 2.47 16.36 -107.78
N LYS A 51 1.67 15.55 -108.45
CA LYS A 51 2.16 14.42 -109.26
C LYS A 51 2.95 15.01 -110.42
N ILE A 52 4.24 14.69 -110.51
CA ILE A 52 4.93 14.71 -111.80
C ILE A 52 5.42 13.28 -112.08
N SER A 53 4.62 12.63 -112.92
CA SER A 53 5.03 11.93 -114.13
C SER A 53 6.42 11.30 -114.14
N ALA A 54 6.40 9.99 -114.38
CA ALA A 54 7.53 9.13 -114.67
C ALA A 54 8.44 9.69 -115.79
N ALA A 55 9.72 9.81 -115.46
CA ALA A 55 10.81 9.61 -116.40
C ALA A 55 11.85 8.71 -115.71
N LYS A 56 11.85 7.42 -116.06
CA LYS A 56 12.99 6.52 -115.81
C LYS A 56 13.70 6.31 -117.17
N PRO A 57 14.96 5.85 -117.22
CA PRO A 57 15.87 5.55 -116.11
C PRO A 57 17.30 6.05 -116.37
N LYS A 58 18.03 6.47 -115.35
CA LYS A 58 19.47 6.19 -115.31
C LYS A 58 19.79 5.73 -113.91
N LYS A 59 19.90 4.41 -113.72
CA LYS A 59 20.34 3.78 -112.48
C LYS A 59 21.69 4.40 -112.10
N PRO A 60 21.81 5.31 -111.12
CA PRO A 60 23.11 5.58 -110.58
C PRO A 60 23.36 4.43 -109.60
N LYS A 61 24.40 3.63 -109.83
CA LYS A 61 24.84 2.61 -108.86
C LYS A 61 25.00 3.21 -107.43
N ARG A 62 25.11 4.54 -107.32
CA ARG A 62 25.12 5.35 -106.09
C ARG A 62 23.83 5.34 -105.24
N LEU A 63 22.63 5.14 -105.81
CA LEU A 63 21.38 5.13 -105.00
C LEU A 63 21.24 3.86 -104.16
N LYS A 64 21.68 2.72 -104.70
CA LYS A 64 21.75 1.44 -103.95
C LYS A 64 22.79 1.51 -102.83
N ILE A 65 23.89 2.21 -103.06
CA ILE A 65 24.94 2.47 -102.07
C ILE A 65 24.40 3.35 -100.92
N LEU A 66 23.59 4.37 -101.23
CA LEU A 66 22.98 5.22 -100.21
C LEU A 66 21.94 4.48 -99.35
N ILE A 67 21.13 3.61 -99.96
CA ILE A 67 20.17 2.76 -99.24
C ILE A 67 20.89 1.71 -98.38
N PHE A 68 21.99 1.14 -98.88
CA PHE A 68 22.81 0.21 -98.12
C PHE A 68 23.53 0.89 -96.95
N LEU A 69 24.02 2.11 -97.13
CA LEU A 69 24.57 2.94 -96.05
C LEU A 69 23.51 3.29 -95.01
N PHE A 70 22.29 3.64 -95.43
CA PHE A 70 21.19 3.94 -94.53
C PHE A 70 20.77 2.70 -93.72
N PHE A 71 20.65 1.53 -94.34
CA PHE A 71 20.36 0.28 -93.63
C PHE A 71 21.51 -0.16 -92.73
N GLY A 72 22.76 0.00 -93.15
CA GLY A 72 23.94 -0.25 -92.32
C GLY A 72 23.99 0.67 -91.10
N PHE A 73 23.67 1.95 -91.29
CA PHE A 73 23.56 2.92 -90.20
C PHE A 73 22.40 2.59 -89.27
N LEU A 74 21.26 2.13 -89.80
CA LEU A 74 20.10 1.72 -89.00
C LEU A 74 20.40 0.47 -88.18
N ILE A 75 21.08 -0.53 -88.76
CA ILE A 75 21.56 -1.73 -88.06
C ILE A 75 22.56 -1.35 -86.97
N TYR A 76 23.49 -0.43 -87.25
CA TYR A 76 24.42 0.09 -86.26
C TYR A 76 23.71 0.79 -85.10
N LEU A 77 22.69 1.60 -85.38
CA LEU A 77 21.90 2.30 -84.37
C LEU A 77 21.13 1.33 -83.48
N ILE A 78 20.56 0.27 -84.06
CA ILE A 78 19.90 -0.83 -83.34
C ILE A 78 20.91 -1.55 -82.44
N PHE A 79 22.09 -1.89 -82.96
CA PHE A 79 23.13 -2.55 -82.17
C PHE A 79 23.67 -1.68 -81.04
N TRP A 80 23.62 -0.35 -81.18
CA TRP A 80 24.03 0.59 -80.14
C TRP A 80 22.95 0.79 -79.07
N VAL A 81 21.67 0.79 -79.44
CA VAL A 81 20.56 1.03 -78.50
C VAL A 81 20.14 -0.23 -77.73
N LEU A 82 20.26 -1.43 -78.33
CA LEU A 82 19.72 -2.67 -77.76
C LEU A 82 20.49 -3.34 -76.61
N PRO A 83 21.81 -3.19 -76.39
CA PRO A 83 22.50 -3.92 -75.33
C PRO A 83 22.32 -3.20 -73.98
N ARG A 84 21.08 -3.15 -73.48
CA ARG A 84 20.76 -2.72 -72.12
C ARG A 84 19.78 -3.71 -71.50
N ALA A 85 20.33 -4.76 -70.88
CA ALA A 85 19.59 -5.61 -69.97
C ALA A 85 19.70 -5.01 -68.56
N GLY A 86 18.60 -4.44 -68.05
CA GLY A 86 18.51 -4.01 -66.66
C GLY A 86 18.09 -5.18 -65.78
N ILE A 87 18.96 -5.64 -64.89
CA ILE A 87 18.61 -6.64 -63.87
C ILE A 87 18.08 -5.90 -62.65
N ASN A 88 16.76 -5.94 -62.45
CA ASN A 88 16.12 -5.41 -61.25
C ASN A 88 15.95 -6.53 -60.22
N ILE A 89 16.78 -6.53 -59.18
CA ILE A 89 16.63 -7.43 -58.03
C ILE A 89 15.72 -6.74 -57.02
N THR A 90 14.46 -7.16 -56.94
CA THR A 90 13.54 -6.69 -55.92
C THR A 90 13.46 -7.72 -54.79
N THR A 91 14.10 -7.44 -53.66
CA THR A 91 14.01 -8.27 -52.46
C THR A 91 12.69 -8.00 -51.74
N LYS A 92 11.83 -9.02 -51.60
CA LYS A 92 10.63 -8.92 -50.76
C LYS A 92 11.03 -9.18 -49.31
N LYS A 93 10.82 -8.21 -48.43
CA LYS A 93 10.95 -8.41 -46.97
C LYS A 93 9.66 -9.06 -46.47
N THR A 94 9.72 -10.35 -46.15
CA THR A 94 8.65 -11.02 -45.38
C THR A 94 8.94 -10.84 -43.90
N SER A 95 7.99 -10.31 -43.15
CA SER A 95 8.04 -10.29 -41.68
C SER A 95 7.73 -11.69 -41.16
N LEU A 96 8.72 -12.34 -40.55
CA LEU A 96 8.51 -13.57 -39.80
C LEU A 96 7.86 -13.22 -38.47
N GLU A 97 6.57 -13.56 -38.31
CA GLU A 97 5.91 -13.52 -37.01
C GLU A 97 6.23 -14.81 -36.24
N LEU A 98 7.35 -14.78 -35.52
CA LEU A 98 7.77 -15.90 -34.68
C LEU A 98 7.00 -15.85 -33.34
N ILE A 99 5.86 -16.55 -33.29
CA ILE A 99 5.08 -16.72 -32.06
C ILE A 99 5.54 -18.02 -31.38
N GLU A 100 6.49 -17.90 -30.44
CA GLU A 100 6.95 -19.02 -29.64
C GLU A 100 6.50 -18.90 -28.18
N ARG A 101 6.16 -20.04 -27.57
CA ARG A 101 5.86 -20.12 -26.14
C ARG A 101 7.17 -20.35 -25.38
N ILE A 102 7.44 -19.49 -24.41
CA ILE A 102 8.59 -19.56 -23.50
C ILE A 102 8.02 -19.77 -22.10
N GLU A 103 8.58 -20.71 -21.35
CA GLU A 103 8.15 -21.02 -19.99
C GLU A 103 9.08 -20.35 -18.96
N ALA A 104 8.51 -19.58 -18.04
CA ALA A 104 9.26 -18.99 -16.94
C ALA A 104 9.10 -19.88 -15.68
N THR A 105 10.21 -20.38 -15.13
CA THR A 105 10.18 -21.29 -13.98
C THR A 105 11.18 -20.86 -12.90
N THR A 106 10.83 -21.08 -11.63
CA THR A 106 11.68 -20.74 -10.48
C THR A 106 12.71 -21.81 -10.15
N ASN A 107 12.71 -22.94 -10.89
CA ASN A 107 13.55 -24.12 -10.62
C ASN A 107 14.84 -24.17 -11.48
N ILE A 108 15.16 -23.09 -12.20
CA ILE A 108 16.40 -22.99 -12.99
C ILE A 108 17.17 -21.73 -12.60
N GLY A 109 18.50 -21.83 -12.55
CA GLY A 109 19.40 -20.70 -12.27
C GLY A 109 19.92 -19.99 -13.53
N SER A 110 19.68 -20.53 -14.72
CA SER A 110 20.12 -19.98 -16.00
C SER A 110 19.17 -20.36 -17.13
N THR A 111 19.19 -19.61 -18.22
CA THR A 111 18.30 -19.82 -19.38
C THR A 111 18.66 -21.11 -20.12
N VAL A 112 17.68 -21.99 -20.33
CA VAL A 112 17.87 -23.25 -21.06
C VAL A 112 17.19 -23.15 -22.42
N ILE A 113 17.99 -22.98 -23.48
CA ILE A 113 17.52 -22.76 -24.86
C ILE A 113 16.80 -24.02 -25.42
N SER A 114 17.25 -25.21 -25.03
CA SER A 114 16.69 -26.49 -25.48
C SER A 114 15.22 -26.68 -25.07
N THR A 115 14.88 -26.29 -23.85
CA THR A 115 13.51 -26.41 -23.29
C THR A 115 12.74 -25.09 -23.33
N LYS A 116 13.33 -24.03 -23.90
CA LYS A 116 12.76 -22.66 -23.94
C LYS A 116 12.34 -22.15 -22.56
N GLN A 117 13.19 -22.37 -21.56
CA GLN A 117 12.92 -21.99 -20.18
C GLN A 117 13.78 -20.82 -19.70
N ILE A 118 13.17 -19.87 -19.00
CA ILE A 118 13.83 -18.72 -18.39
C ILE A 118 13.66 -18.72 -16.85
N PRO A 119 14.68 -18.32 -16.08
CA PRO A 119 14.59 -18.26 -14.63
C PRO A 119 13.63 -17.16 -14.18
N ALA A 120 12.77 -17.49 -13.21
CA ALA A 120 11.86 -16.54 -12.57
C ALA A 120 12.13 -16.47 -11.06
N GLU A 121 11.91 -15.31 -10.47
CA GLU A 121 12.02 -15.10 -9.03
C GLU A 121 10.69 -14.57 -8.48
N ILE A 122 10.22 -15.13 -7.36
CA ILE A 122 8.97 -14.72 -6.72
C ILE A 122 9.30 -13.79 -5.56
N PHE A 123 8.97 -12.51 -5.71
CA PHE A 123 9.02 -11.54 -4.62
C PHE A 123 7.71 -11.59 -3.82
N SER A 124 7.79 -12.00 -2.57
CA SER A 124 6.66 -11.92 -1.65
C SER A 124 6.88 -10.83 -0.61
N GLN A 125 5.87 -9.97 -0.42
CA GLN A 125 5.88 -8.95 0.62
C GLN A 125 4.71 -9.20 1.56
N ARG A 126 5.00 -9.46 2.84
CA ARG A 126 3.98 -9.58 3.88
C ARG A 126 3.63 -8.18 4.39
N LYS A 127 2.34 -7.83 4.36
CA LYS A 127 1.81 -6.63 5.02
C LYS A 127 0.83 -7.03 6.11
N ASN A 128 1.01 -6.46 7.30
CA ASN A 128 0.05 -6.58 8.38
C ASN A 128 -0.92 -5.41 8.27
N ASN A 129 -2.21 -5.70 8.05
CA ASN A 129 -3.26 -4.69 8.11
C ASN A 129 -3.88 -4.72 9.51
N VAL A 130 -3.84 -3.59 10.21
CA VAL A 130 -4.51 -3.41 11.50
C VAL A 130 -5.81 -2.64 11.24
N PHE A 131 -6.94 -3.26 11.54
CA PHE A 131 -8.25 -2.62 11.48
C PHE A 131 -8.68 -2.26 12.90
N SER A 132 -9.04 -1.00 13.12
CA SER A 132 -9.67 -0.54 14.35
C SER A 132 -11.18 -0.37 14.13
N PHE A 133 -11.98 -0.88 15.07
CA PHE A 133 -13.43 -0.76 15.05
C PHE A 133 -13.89 -0.01 16.29
N LEU A 134 -14.95 0.78 16.17
CA LEU A 134 -15.58 1.42 17.32
C LEU A 134 -16.33 0.35 18.13
N ALA A 135 -16.18 0.39 19.46
CA ALA A 135 -16.95 -0.45 20.36
C ALA A 135 -18.41 0.00 20.36
N THR A 136 -19.32 -0.88 19.95
CA THR A 136 -20.78 -0.63 19.89
C THR A 136 -21.51 -1.10 21.15
N GLY A 137 -20.92 -2.01 21.92
CA GLY A 137 -21.48 -2.50 23.17
C GLY A 137 -21.26 -1.54 24.33
N LYS A 138 -22.20 -1.51 25.28
CA LYS A 138 -22.07 -0.82 26.57
C LYS A 138 -22.17 -1.84 27.68
N LYS A 139 -21.25 -1.77 28.64
CA LYS A 139 -21.30 -2.57 29.87
C LYS A 139 -21.16 -1.68 31.07
N ASN A 140 -22.06 -1.84 32.05
CA ASN A 140 -21.87 -1.26 33.37
C ASN A 140 -20.72 -2.00 34.07
N VAL A 141 -19.68 -1.26 34.42
CA VAL A 141 -18.49 -1.77 35.07
C VAL A 141 -18.31 -1.05 36.39
N GLU A 142 -18.20 -1.84 37.45
CA GLU A 142 -17.84 -1.37 38.78
C GLU A 142 -16.44 -1.89 39.13
N ARG A 143 -15.53 -0.98 39.43
CA ARG A 143 -14.15 -1.27 39.86
C ARG A 143 -13.86 -0.52 41.14
N LYS A 144 -13.19 -1.22 42.04
CA LYS A 144 -12.70 -0.69 43.31
C LYS A 144 -11.30 -0.13 43.12
N ALA A 145 -11.01 1.00 43.77
CA ALA A 145 -9.66 1.55 43.76
C ALA A 145 -8.71 0.61 44.52
N ARG A 146 -7.48 0.51 44.05
CA ARG A 146 -6.40 -0.26 44.68
C ARG A 146 -5.16 0.60 44.83
N GLY A 147 -4.33 0.23 45.79
CA GLY A 147 -3.00 0.81 45.94
C GLY A 147 -2.21 0.11 47.03
N GLU A 148 -1.10 0.71 47.42
CA GLU A 148 -0.21 0.17 48.43
C GLU A 148 -0.17 1.07 49.66
N VAL A 149 -0.12 0.45 50.83
CA VAL A 149 0.07 1.14 52.11
C VAL A 149 1.22 0.49 52.87
N THR A 150 1.91 1.29 53.65
CA THR A 150 2.91 0.86 54.61
C THR A 150 2.30 1.00 56.01
N ILE A 151 2.18 -0.12 56.72
CA ILE A 151 1.62 -0.16 58.07
C ILE A 151 2.79 -0.12 59.06
N TYR A 152 2.68 0.75 60.06
CA TYR A 152 3.67 0.97 61.10
C TYR A 152 3.15 0.47 62.46
N ASN A 153 4.05 -0.16 63.21
CA ASN A 153 3.83 -0.56 64.60
C ASN A 153 4.80 0.22 65.49
N THR A 154 4.26 1.01 66.42
CA THR A 154 5.00 1.70 67.49
C THR A 154 4.48 1.33 68.88
N TYR A 155 3.82 0.18 69.02
CA TYR A 155 3.19 -0.25 70.28
C TYR A 155 4.08 -1.19 71.10
N SER A 156 4.30 -2.41 70.61
CA SER A 156 5.05 -3.46 71.33
C SER A 156 6.03 -4.16 70.41
N SER A 157 6.97 -4.88 71.01
CA SER A 157 7.93 -5.75 70.32
C SER A 157 7.31 -7.05 69.79
N ASP A 158 6.01 -7.25 69.98
CA ASP A 158 5.30 -8.43 69.50
C ASP A 158 4.81 -8.22 68.07
N ASP A 159 4.84 -9.30 67.30
CA ASP A 159 4.28 -9.33 65.97
C ASP A 159 2.75 -9.25 66.03
N GLN A 160 2.17 -8.36 65.23
CA GLN A 160 0.72 -8.17 65.17
C GLN A 160 0.19 -8.70 63.82
N PRO A 161 -0.49 -9.86 63.79
CA PRO A 161 -1.17 -10.32 62.60
C PRO A 161 -2.40 -9.42 62.33
N LEU A 162 -2.56 -9.01 61.06
CA LEU A 162 -3.76 -8.36 60.55
C LEU A 162 -4.40 -9.26 59.50
N ILE A 163 -5.67 -9.61 59.71
CA ILE A 163 -6.42 -10.46 58.80
C ILE A 163 -6.72 -9.74 57.48
N ALA A 164 -6.97 -10.52 56.43
CA ALA A 164 -7.56 -9.98 55.21
C ALA A 164 -8.87 -9.26 55.55
N ASN A 165 -9.20 -8.21 54.79
CA ASN A 165 -10.35 -7.33 55.00
C ASN A 165 -10.32 -6.43 56.25
N THR A 166 -9.20 -6.35 56.98
CA THR A 166 -9.01 -5.34 58.03
C THR A 166 -9.24 -3.94 57.46
N ARG A 167 -10.02 -3.12 58.17
CA ARG A 167 -10.41 -1.77 57.74
C ARG A 167 -9.31 -0.76 58.07
N LEU A 168 -8.96 0.07 57.08
CA LEU A 168 -8.10 1.23 57.19
C LEU A 168 -8.92 2.47 56.83
N LEU A 169 -8.99 3.42 57.75
CA LEU A 169 -9.79 4.63 57.59
C LEU A 169 -8.88 5.81 57.26
N THR A 170 -9.18 6.48 56.16
CA THR A 170 -8.52 7.75 55.80
C THR A 170 -9.07 8.91 56.63
N PRO A 171 -8.35 10.04 56.72
CA PRO A 171 -8.86 11.25 57.38
C PRO A 171 -10.16 11.77 56.73
N ASP A 172 -10.32 11.54 55.43
CA ASP A 172 -11.53 11.87 54.66
C ASP A 172 -12.71 10.91 54.88
N GLY A 173 -12.60 9.96 55.81
CA GLY A 173 -13.65 8.99 56.12
C GLY A 173 -13.80 7.85 55.10
N LYS A 174 -12.92 7.73 54.11
CA LYS A 174 -12.93 6.62 53.13
C LYS A 174 -12.26 5.39 53.73
N VAL A 175 -12.89 4.23 53.53
CA VAL A 175 -12.43 2.95 54.06
C VAL A 175 -11.76 2.12 52.97
N PHE A 176 -10.56 1.63 53.28
CA PHE A 176 -9.82 0.64 52.49
C PHE A 176 -9.65 -0.64 53.30
N ARG A 177 -9.42 -1.75 52.61
CA ARG A 177 -9.34 -3.09 53.17
C ARG A 177 -8.08 -3.79 52.70
N LEU A 178 -7.46 -4.53 53.60
CA LEU A 178 -6.34 -5.41 53.25
C LEU A 178 -6.77 -6.52 52.29
N GLU A 179 -6.00 -6.73 51.22
CA GLU A 179 -6.26 -7.82 50.27
C GLU A 179 -5.84 -9.19 50.79
N LYS A 180 -4.80 -9.24 51.63
CA LYS A 180 -4.25 -10.47 52.21
C LYS A 180 -3.95 -10.31 53.70
N LEU A 181 -3.87 -11.44 54.39
CA LEU A 181 -3.33 -11.48 55.74
C LEU A 181 -1.86 -11.06 55.70
N ILE A 182 -1.48 -10.20 56.62
CA ILE A 182 -0.10 -9.78 56.82
C ILE A 182 0.25 -9.84 58.30
N VAL A 183 1.55 -9.93 58.59
CA VAL A 183 2.07 -9.84 59.96
C VAL A 183 2.91 -8.56 60.01
N VAL A 184 2.49 -7.62 60.85
CA VAL A 184 3.26 -6.40 61.11
C VAL A 184 4.31 -6.74 62.15
N PRO A 185 5.61 -6.55 61.86
CA PRO A 185 6.65 -6.86 62.83
C PRO A 185 6.52 -6.00 64.08
N GLY A 186 6.91 -6.55 65.23
CA GLY A 186 7.05 -5.81 66.48
C GLY A 186 7.99 -4.60 66.35
N ALA A 187 7.70 -3.52 67.07
CA ALA A 187 8.60 -2.37 67.19
C ALA A 187 9.91 -2.78 67.88
N LYS A 188 11.05 -2.20 67.47
CA LYS A 188 12.35 -2.52 68.09
C LYS A 188 12.69 -1.49 69.16
N ILE A 189 13.23 -1.93 70.29
CA ILE A 189 13.75 -1.03 71.31
C ILE A 189 15.26 -1.01 71.18
N ILE A 190 15.81 0.12 70.73
CA ILE A 190 17.25 0.34 70.63
C ILE A 190 17.57 1.50 71.57
N GLU A 191 18.44 1.26 72.56
CA GLU A 191 18.88 2.30 73.53
C GLU A 191 17.72 2.99 74.27
N GLY A 192 16.65 2.25 74.59
CA GLY A 192 15.46 2.78 75.27
C GLY A 192 14.52 3.61 74.39
N LYS A 193 14.79 3.73 73.09
CA LYS A 193 13.90 4.38 72.10
C LYS A 193 13.15 3.35 71.28
N ILE A 194 11.85 3.57 71.09
CA ILE A 194 10.99 2.73 70.24
C ILE A 194 11.24 3.12 68.78
N VAL A 195 11.84 2.20 68.01
CA VAL A 195 12.00 2.28 66.56
C VAL A 195 10.83 1.56 65.91
N SER A 196 10.05 2.29 65.12
CA SER A 196 8.89 1.75 64.42
C SER A 196 9.29 0.66 63.43
N SER A 197 8.62 -0.48 63.49
CA SER A 197 8.70 -1.49 62.42
C SER A 197 7.57 -1.24 61.42
N SER A 198 7.79 -1.63 60.17
CA SER A 198 6.79 -1.43 59.12
C SER A 198 6.74 -2.56 58.10
N VAL A 199 5.58 -2.70 57.45
CA VAL A 199 5.36 -3.67 56.37
C VAL A 199 4.51 -3.05 55.27
N LYS A 200 4.91 -3.29 54.01
CA LYS A 200 4.17 -2.83 52.83
C LYS A 200 3.13 -3.87 52.41
N THR A 201 1.93 -3.42 52.09
CA THR A 201 0.82 -4.30 51.70
C THR A 201 -0.14 -3.63 50.72
N SER A 202 -0.85 -4.45 49.97
CA SER A 202 -1.86 -4.02 48.99
C SER A 202 -3.22 -3.88 49.66
N VAL A 203 -3.94 -2.81 49.28
CA VAL A 203 -5.27 -2.51 49.78
C VAL A 203 -6.25 -2.28 48.63
N VAL A 204 -7.52 -2.54 48.91
CA VAL A 204 -8.64 -2.30 48.02
C VAL A 204 -9.69 -1.43 48.72
N ALA A 205 -10.33 -0.53 47.99
CA ALA A 205 -11.43 0.27 48.50
C ALA A 205 -12.60 -0.60 48.99
N ASP A 206 -13.33 -0.14 50.01
CA ASP A 206 -14.53 -0.83 50.49
C ASP A 206 -15.62 -0.88 49.40
N LYS A 207 -15.82 0.23 48.69
CA LYS A 207 -16.80 0.37 47.61
C LYS A 207 -16.14 0.69 46.26
N ALA A 208 -16.87 0.44 45.19
CA ALA A 208 -16.46 0.83 43.84
C ALA A 208 -16.86 2.28 43.60
N GLY A 209 -16.03 3.00 42.83
CA GLY A 209 -16.33 4.39 42.46
C GLY A 209 -15.09 5.26 42.33
N GLN A 210 -15.25 6.39 41.62
CA GLN A 210 -14.15 7.33 41.40
C GLN A 210 -13.78 8.09 42.68
N GLU A 211 -14.71 8.18 43.63
CA GLU A 211 -14.51 8.81 44.94
C GLU A 211 -13.44 8.10 45.79
N TYR A 212 -13.12 6.84 45.49
CA TYR A 212 -12.04 6.11 46.15
C TYR A 212 -10.68 6.26 45.44
N ASN A 213 -10.62 6.99 44.33
CA ASN A 213 -9.35 7.38 43.72
C ASN A 213 -8.77 8.58 44.48
N ILE A 214 -7.94 8.30 45.48
CA ILE A 214 -7.33 9.32 46.33
C ILE A 214 -5.84 9.43 46.08
N GLY A 215 -5.28 10.61 46.35
CA GLY A 215 -3.83 10.80 46.35
C GLY A 215 -3.12 10.05 47.49
N PRO A 216 -1.80 10.23 47.61
CA PRO A 216 -1.04 9.77 48.77
C PRO A 216 -1.66 10.29 50.07
N VAL A 217 -1.73 9.43 51.08
CA VAL A 217 -2.33 9.76 52.39
C VAL A 217 -1.30 9.52 53.46
N SER A 218 -1.06 10.54 54.29
CA SER A 218 -0.05 10.52 55.35
C SER A 218 -0.40 9.60 56.50
N HIS A 219 -1.70 9.44 56.80
CA HIS A 219 -2.16 8.74 57.99
C HIS A 219 -3.48 8.03 57.77
N PHE A 220 -3.49 6.71 57.96
CA PHE A 220 -4.68 5.88 58.05
C PHE A 220 -4.78 5.33 59.47
N THR A 221 -5.98 5.34 60.03
CA THR A 221 -6.27 4.69 61.31
C THR A 221 -6.85 3.30 61.09
N ILE A 222 -6.74 2.45 62.11
CA ILE A 222 -7.30 1.10 62.11
C ILE A 222 -8.47 1.06 63.09
N PRO A 223 -9.73 1.27 62.65
CA PRO A 223 -10.89 1.30 63.55
C PRO A 223 -11.06 0.03 64.40
N GLY A 224 -10.53 -1.11 63.94
CA GLY A 224 -10.56 -2.37 64.70
C GLY A 224 -9.77 -2.34 66.02
N PHE A 225 -8.90 -1.35 66.22
CA PHE A 225 -8.17 -1.15 67.47
C PHE A 225 -8.77 -0.08 68.39
N GLN A 226 -9.85 0.58 67.96
CA GLN A 226 -10.50 1.63 68.73
C GLN A 226 -10.89 1.13 70.13
N GLY A 227 -10.58 1.94 71.16
CA GLY A 227 -10.78 1.56 72.56
C GLY A 227 -9.58 0.87 73.23
N SER A 228 -8.49 0.63 72.48
CA SER A 228 -7.22 0.16 73.04
C SER A 228 -6.09 1.14 72.73
N GLU A 229 -4.98 1.06 73.47
CA GLU A 229 -3.77 1.85 73.23
C GLU A 229 -3.18 1.62 71.82
N LYS A 230 -3.43 0.43 71.25
CA LYS A 230 -3.03 0.09 69.88
C LYS A 230 -3.61 1.04 68.83
N TYR A 231 -4.74 1.70 69.10
CA TYR A 231 -5.34 2.64 68.14
C TYR A 231 -4.45 3.83 67.82
N GLN A 232 -3.68 4.32 68.81
CA GLN A 232 -2.77 5.45 68.62
C GLN A 232 -1.39 5.00 68.12
N SER A 233 -0.99 3.77 68.43
CA SER A 233 0.34 3.22 68.12
C SER A 233 0.41 2.40 66.83
N PHE A 234 -0.71 2.08 66.19
CA PHE A 234 -0.76 1.47 64.86
C PHE A 234 -1.39 2.44 63.86
N TYR A 235 -0.64 2.75 62.81
CA TYR A 235 -1.12 3.59 61.72
C TYR A 235 -0.58 3.07 60.39
N ALA A 236 -1.21 3.47 59.29
CA ALA A 236 -0.66 3.22 57.96
C ALA A 236 -0.45 4.53 57.21
N LYS A 237 0.41 4.48 56.20
CA LYS A 237 0.70 5.58 55.28
C LYS A 237 0.68 5.06 53.87
N SER A 238 0.26 5.88 52.92
CA SER A 238 0.38 5.58 51.50
C SER A 238 1.19 6.68 50.82
N ASP A 239 2.32 6.30 50.21
CA ASP A 239 3.14 7.20 49.41
C ASP A 239 2.66 7.23 47.94
N THR A 240 1.86 6.24 47.52
CA THR A 240 1.32 6.14 46.16
C THR A 240 -0.18 6.45 46.14
N PRO A 241 -0.73 6.98 45.03
CA PRO A 241 -2.16 7.20 44.93
C PRO A 241 -2.93 5.87 44.85
N MET A 242 -4.14 5.85 45.42
CA MET A 242 -5.11 4.79 45.20
C MET A 242 -5.83 5.06 43.89
N THR A 243 -5.83 4.10 42.97
CA THR A 243 -6.36 4.30 41.61
C THR A 243 -7.17 3.10 41.12
N GLY A 244 -7.91 3.27 40.02
CA GLY A 244 -8.67 2.21 39.37
C GLY A 244 -10.12 2.08 39.83
N GLY A 245 -10.57 2.91 40.77
CA GLY A 245 -11.96 3.07 41.16
C GLY A 245 -12.79 3.66 40.02
N PHE A 246 -13.88 2.98 39.65
CA PHE A 246 -14.74 3.42 38.55
C PHE A 246 -16.13 2.80 38.71
N VAL A 247 -17.18 3.59 38.50
CA VAL A 247 -18.56 3.10 38.36
C VAL A 247 -19.15 3.83 37.16
N GLY A 248 -19.60 3.08 36.16
CA GLY A 248 -20.24 3.66 34.98
C GLY A 248 -20.24 2.73 33.77
N GLU A 249 -20.70 3.25 32.64
CA GLU A 249 -20.71 2.55 31.35
C GLU A 249 -19.32 2.60 30.70
N VAL A 250 -18.81 1.44 30.30
CA VAL A 250 -17.61 1.32 29.47
C VAL A 250 -18.01 0.71 28.13
N ALA A 251 -17.47 1.28 27.04
CA ALA A 251 -17.65 0.72 25.71
C ALA A 251 -16.88 -0.60 25.61
N VAL A 252 -17.58 -1.68 25.26
CA VAL A 252 -16.99 -3.01 25.09
C VAL A 252 -17.15 -3.45 23.63
N PRO A 253 -16.13 -4.08 23.04
CA PRO A 253 -16.27 -4.67 21.72
C PRO A 253 -17.34 -5.78 21.79
N SER A 254 -18.33 -5.71 20.91
CA SER A 254 -19.47 -6.62 20.83
C SER A 254 -19.66 -7.11 19.41
#